data_AF-A0A915EXL8-F1
#
_entry.id   AF-A0A915EXL8-F1
#
_cell.length_a   1.000
_cell.length_b   1.000
_cell.length_c   1.000
_cell.angle_alpha   90.00
_cell.angle_beta   90.00
_cell.angle_gamma   90.00
#
_symmetry.space_group_name_H-M   'P 1'
#
loop_
_entity.id
_entity.type
_entity.pdbx_description
1 polymer ?
#
loop_
_entity_poly.entity_id
_entity_poly.type
_entity_poly.pdbx_seq_one_letter_code
_entity_poly.pdbx_strand_id
1 'polypeptide(L)'
;MLALDVRVNRLNQIKVKLQQLPKEKFVTPKNSKKAFAHIKQLNEQIKDLSEDVGELDTCSLILRHKLPQEMLRAMRDNAASNEEAIASIQKALDIEIRVRNGAERLIQTYKDGPRNCLESARKQLGVAEAKIGFLRNQLARLKHAGSDDQTLLSPLPSNGVKLTSPTSRQHLFPLEEEEDLHAVSMEPPLMLLLRRVKLCLYR
;
A
#
# COMPACT_ATOMS: atom_id res chain seq x y z
N MET A 1 13.99 -7.45 25.82
CA MET A 1 14.23 -6.50 24.71
C MET A 1 14.80 -7.19 23.46
N LEU A 2 15.85 -8.00 23.58
CA LEU A 2 16.53 -8.67 22.46
C LEU A 2 15.63 -9.59 21.58
N ALA A 3 14.66 -10.29 22.17
CA ALA A 3 13.81 -11.23 21.41
C ALA A 3 12.78 -10.55 20.49
N LEU A 4 12.36 -9.32 20.78
CA LEU A 4 11.46 -8.56 19.89
C LEU A 4 12.22 -8.06 18.66
N ASP A 5 13.45 -7.61 18.88
CA ASP A 5 14.30 -7.03 17.84
C ASP A 5 14.73 -8.07 16.79
N VAL A 6 15.03 -9.28 17.23
CA VAL A 6 15.29 -10.43 16.35
C VAL A 6 14.06 -10.77 15.49
N ARG A 7 12.86 -10.66 16.06
CA ARG A 7 11.60 -10.99 15.35
C ARG A 7 11.20 -9.92 14.34
N VAL A 8 11.38 -8.64 14.67
CA VAL A 8 11.16 -7.53 13.73
C VAL A 8 12.10 -7.63 12.52
N ASN A 9 13.37 -7.96 12.76
CA ASN A 9 14.33 -8.19 11.68
C ASN A 9 13.95 -9.38 10.79
N ARG A 10 13.44 -10.48 11.37
CA ARG A 10 12.92 -11.63 10.61
C ARG A 10 11.74 -11.24 9.73
N LEU A 11 10.80 -10.45 10.26
CA LEU A 11 9.62 -9.96 9.54
C LEU A 11 10.00 -9.08 8.34
N ASN A 12 10.95 -8.18 8.53
CA ASN A 12 11.48 -7.33 7.47
C ASN A 12 12.18 -8.14 6.37
N GLN A 13 12.91 -9.20 6.74
CA GLN A 13 13.56 -10.08 5.79
C GLN A 13 12.54 -10.85 4.93
N ILE A 14 11.44 -11.31 5.53
CA ILE A 14 10.34 -11.98 4.80
C ILE A 14 9.66 -11.01 3.83
N LYS A 15 9.39 -9.77 4.27
CA LYS A 15 8.80 -8.72 3.42
C LYS A 15 9.65 -8.44 2.18
N VAL A 16 10.97 -8.36 2.33
CA VAL A 16 11.89 -8.17 1.21
C VAL A 16 11.89 -9.38 0.27
N LYS A 17 11.88 -10.61 0.81
CA LYS A 17 11.78 -11.84 0.00
C LYS A 17 10.48 -11.92 -0.80
N LEU A 18 9.36 -11.50 -0.20
CA LEU A 18 8.06 -11.44 -0.89
C LEU A 18 8.04 -10.39 -2.00
N GLN A 19 8.71 -9.25 -1.81
CA GLN A 19 8.83 -8.22 -2.85
C GLN A 19 9.77 -8.61 -4.00
N GLN A 20 10.70 -9.54 -3.75
CA GLN A 20 11.64 -10.06 -4.76
C GLN A 20 11.15 -11.31 -5.49
N LEU A 21 9.99 -11.88 -5.12
CA LEU A 21 9.38 -12.94 -5.91
C LEU A 21 9.09 -12.41 -7.32
N PRO A 22 9.62 -13.06 -8.38
CA PRO A 22 9.34 -12.66 -9.75
C PRO A 22 7.82 -12.66 -9.97
N LYS A 23 7.29 -11.58 -10.57
CA LYS A 23 5.94 -11.56 -11.14
C LYS A 23 5.91 -12.42 -12.42
N GLU A 24 6.41 -13.65 -12.33
CA GLU A 24 6.51 -14.57 -13.44
C GLU A 24 5.10 -14.99 -13.83
N LYS A 25 4.71 -14.62 -15.05
CA LYS A 25 3.49 -15.14 -15.67
C LYS A 25 3.59 -16.65 -15.67
N PHE A 26 2.56 -17.33 -15.18
CA PHE A 26 2.45 -18.79 -15.15
C PHE A 26 2.84 -19.40 -16.50
N VAL A 27 4.06 -19.93 -16.61
CA VAL A 27 4.47 -20.79 -17.72
C VAL A 27 4.40 -22.22 -17.21
N THR A 28 3.45 -22.99 -17.73
CA THR A 28 3.30 -24.41 -17.46
C THR A 28 4.54 -25.19 -17.92
N PRO A 29 5.23 -25.97 -17.06
CA PRO A 29 6.39 -26.75 -17.46
C PRO A 29 5.97 -27.97 -18.28
N LYS A 30 6.42 -28.09 -19.54
CA LYS A 30 6.20 -29.25 -20.43
C LYS A 30 6.96 -30.54 -20.03
N ASN A 31 7.35 -30.66 -18.75
CA ASN A 31 8.09 -31.79 -18.18
C ASN A 31 7.49 -32.14 -16.81
N SER A 32 6.91 -33.35 -16.69
CA SER A 32 6.16 -33.77 -15.50
C SER A 32 7.00 -33.86 -14.22
N LYS A 33 8.31 -34.17 -14.33
CA LYS A 33 9.21 -34.28 -13.17
C LYS A 33 9.58 -32.92 -12.59
N LYS A 34 9.83 -31.92 -13.44
CA LYS A 34 10.10 -30.54 -13.01
C LYS A 34 8.86 -29.86 -12.45
N ALA A 35 7.69 -30.09 -13.07
CA ALA A 35 6.41 -29.63 -12.54
C ALA A 35 6.13 -30.23 -11.15
N PHE A 36 6.38 -31.54 -10.96
CA PHE A 36 6.20 -32.20 -9.67
C PHE A 36 7.12 -31.65 -8.58
N ALA A 37 8.40 -31.41 -8.88
CA ALA A 37 9.34 -30.80 -7.94
C ALA A 37 8.92 -29.38 -7.54
N HIS A 38 8.45 -28.58 -8.51
CA HIS A 38 7.95 -27.23 -8.26
C HIS A 38 6.68 -27.24 -7.39
N ILE A 39 5.73 -28.14 -7.68
CA ILE A 39 4.51 -28.30 -6.86
C ILE A 39 4.87 -28.70 -5.42
N LYS A 40 5.83 -29.62 -5.24
CA LYS A 40 6.31 -30.01 -3.91
C LYS A 40 6.92 -28.82 -3.16
N GLN A 41 7.70 -28.00 -3.84
CA GLN A 41 8.29 -26.79 -3.26
C GLN A 41 7.22 -25.77 -2.85
N LEU A 42 6.23 -25.51 -3.71
CA LEU A 42 5.12 -24.60 -3.38
C LEU A 42 4.31 -25.10 -2.18
N ASN A 43 4.06 -26.41 -2.09
CA ASN A 43 3.34 -26.98 -0.96
C ASN A 43 4.11 -26.82 0.36
N GLU A 44 5.44 -26.97 0.35
CA GLU A 44 6.25 -26.70 1.55
C GLU A 44 6.20 -25.22 1.91
N GLN A 45 6.31 -24.32 0.94
CA GLN A 45 6.17 -22.87 1.19
C GLN A 45 4.80 -22.50 1.75
N ILE A 46 3.72 -23.11 1.25
CA ILE A 46 2.36 -22.92 1.78
C ILE A 46 2.27 -23.40 3.22
N LYS A 47 2.89 -24.54 3.53
CA LYS A 47 2.91 -25.09 4.89
C LYS A 47 3.66 -24.18 5.86
N ASP A 48 4.87 -23.73 5.49
CA ASP A 48 5.66 -22.80 6.30
C ASP A 48 4.90 -21.48 6.53
N LEU A 49 4.29 -20.92 5.50
CA LEU A 49 3.48 -19.71 5.62
C LEU A 49 2.24 -19.92 6.49
N SER A 50 1.62 -21.10 6.43
CA SER A 50 0.47 -21.44 7.27
C SER A 50 0.86 -21.51 8.74
N GLU A 51 2.07 -22.02 9.02
CA GLU A 51 2.65 -22.04 10.37
C GLU A 51 2.94 -20.60 10.86
N ASP A 52 3.63 -19.79 10.06
CA ASP A 52 3.92 -18.39 10.40
C ASP A 52 2.63 -17.59 10.66
N VAL A 53 1.54 -17.81 9.89
CA VAL A 53 0.24 -17.18 10.14
C VAL A 53 -0.34 -17.60 11.50
N GLY A 54 -0.26 -18.88 11.84
CA GLY A 54 -0.71 -19.37 13.15
C GLY A 54 0.08 -18.79 14.32
N GLU A 55 1.39 -18.61 14.16
CA GLU A 55 2.23 -17.93 15.15
C GLU A 55 1.85 -16.45 15.32
N LEU A 56 1.56 -15.76 14.22
CA LEU A 56 1.15 -14.35 14.24
C LEU A 56 -0.21 -14.17 14.91
N ASP A 57 -1.18 -15.06 14.63
CA ASP A 57 -2.49 -15.05 15.29
C ASP A 57 -2.35 -15.25 16.80
N THR A 58 -1.49 -16.17 17.22
CA THR A 58 -1.18 -16.41 18.63
C THR A 58 -0.54 -15.18 19.29
N CYS A 59 0.42 -14.55 18.62
CA CYS A 59 1.05 -13.32 19.12
C CYS A 59 0.04 -12.17 19.26
N SER A 60 -0.82 -11.98 18.26
CA SER A 60 -1.89 -10.98 18.27
C SER A 60 -2.85 -11.21 19.44
N LEU A 61 -3.23 -12.47 19.67
CA LEU A 61 -4.08 -12.85 20.79
C LEU A 61 -3.42 -12.52 22.13
N ILE A 62 -2.15 -12.88 22.33
CA ILE A 62 -1.42 -12.60 23.57
C ILE A 62 -1.32 -11.09 23.80
N LEU A 63 -0.97 -10.31 22.78
CA LEU A 63 -0.88 -8.85 22.89
C LEU A 63 -2.20 -8.22 23.31
N ARG A 64 -3.33 -8.67 22.76
CA ARG A 64 -4.67 -8.19 23.16
C ARG A 64 -5.01 -8.45 24.64
N HIS A 65 -4.48 -9.52 25.21
CA HIS A 65 -4.77 -9.90 26.61
C HIS A 65 -3.71 -9.37 27.59
N LYS A 66 -2.52 -9.00 27.11
CA LYS A 66 -1.43 -8.47 27.94
C LYS A 66 -1.39 -6.94 27.98
N LEU A 67 -1.92 -6.26 26.97
CA LEU A 67 -2.06 -4.80 27.00
C LEU A 67 -3.39 -4.39 27.65
N PRO A 68 -3.42 -3.32 28.46
CA PRO A 68 -4.65 -2.70 28.91
C PRO A 68 -5.56 -2.34 27.74
N GLN A 69 -6.86 -2.59 27.88
CA GLN A 69 -7.83 -2.41 26.80
C GLN A 69 -7.92 -0.94 26.35
N GLU A 70 -7.66 -0.01 27.27
CA GLU A 70 -7.58 1.44 27.04
C GLU A 70 -6.44 1.81 26.08
N MET A 71 -5.28 1.15 26.22
CA MET A 71 -4.11 1.37 25.37
C MET A 71 -4.37 0.88 23.94
N LEU A 72 -5.04 -0.27 23.80
CA LEU A 72 -5.44 -0.81 22.49
C LEU A 72 -6.49 0.06 21.79
N ARG A 73 -7.45 0.61 22.56
CA ARG A 73 -8.43 1.59 22.04
C ARG A 73 -7.73 2.86 21.56
N ALA A 74 -6.85 3.44 22.37
CA ALA A 74 -6.09 4.64 21.99
C ALA A 74 -5.25 4.41 20.71
N MET A 75 -4.58 3.26 20.56
CA MET A 75 -3.83 2.93 19.34
C MET A 75 -4.74 2.85 18.11
N ARG A 76 -5.93 2.25 18.24
CA ARG A 76 -6.92 2.17 17.16
C ARG A 76 -7.48 3.54 16.79
N ASP A 77 -7.82 4.34 17.79
CA ASP A 77 -8.39 5.68 17.59
C ASP A 77 -7.35 6.62 16.95
N ASN A 78 -6.08 6.51 17.35
CA ASN A 78 -4.97 7.23 16.72
C ASN A 78 -4.76 6.79 15.26
N ALA A 79 -4.87 5.49 14.96
CA ALA A 79 -4.76 5.00 13.59
C ALA A 79 -5.91 5.52 12.70
N ALA A 80 -7.16 5.48 13.20
CA ALA A 80 -8.32 6.01 12.50
C ALA A 80 -8.23 7.54 12.29
N SER A 81 -7.77 8.27 13.30
CA SER A 81 -7.54 9.72 13.20
C SER A 81 -6.44 10.06 12.19
N ASN A 82 -5.37 9.27 12.13
CA ASN A 82 -4.31 9.44 11.13
C ASN A 82 -4.82 9.18 9.71
N GLU A 83 -5.67 8.18 9.50
CA GLU A 83 -6.30 7.94 8.18
C GLU A 83 -7.18 9.12 7.75
N GLU A 84 -7.97 9.67 8.66
CA GLU A 84 -8.80 10.86 8.38
C GLU A 84 -7.94 12.09 8.06
N ALA A 85 -6.87 12.32 8.82
CA ALA A 85 -5.92 13.41 8.58
C ALA A 85 -5.22 13.25 7.22
N ILE A 86 -4.80 12.03 6.87
CA ILE A 86 -4.21 11.71 5.56
C ILE A 86 -5.19 12.00 4.43
N ALA A 87 -6.45 11.57 4.56
CA ALA A 87 -7.49 11.82 3.55
C ALA A 87 -7.77 13.32 3.38
N SER A 88 -7.83 14.07 4.48
CA SER A 88 -8.03 15.52 4.47
C SER A 88 -6.88 16.26 3.78
N ILE A 89 -5.63 15.91 4.10
CA ILE A 89 -4.43 16.50 3.46
C ILE A 89 -4.37 16.15 1.97
N GLN A 90 -4.74 14.93 1.59
CA GLN A 90 -4.79 14.52 0.19
C GLN A 90 -5.81 15.36 -0.59
N LYS A 91 -7.01 15.58 -0.02
CA LYS A 91 -8.03 16.45 -0.61
C LYS A 91 -7.54 17.89 -0.77
N ALA A 92 -6.87 18.44 0.23
CA ALA A 92 -6.28 19.78 0.16
C ALA A 92 -5.19 19.87 -0.92
N LEU A 93 -4.36 18.83 -1.04
CA LEU A 93 -3.30 18.74 -2.06
C LEU A 93 -3.90 18.75 -3.48
N ASP A 94 -4.97 17.99 -3.71
CA ASP A 94 -5.64 17.93 -5.01
C ASP A 94 -6.29 19.27 -5.39
N ILE A 95 -6.81 20.01 -4.41
CA ILE A 95 -7.30 21.38 -4.62
C ILE A 95 -6.15 22.29 -5.08
N GLU A 96 -5.03 22.31 -4.36
CA GLU A 96 -3.91 23.19 -4.70
C GLU A 96 -3.25 22.82 -6.03
N ILE A 97 -3.20 21.53 -6.41
CA ILE A 97 -2.79 21.10 -7.75
C ILE A 97 -3.71 21.68 -8.83
N ARG A 98 -5.04 21.66 -8.61
CA ARG A 98 -5.99 22.26 -9.56
C ARG A 98 -5.83 23.77 -9.65
N VAL A 99 -5.59 24.46 -8.52
CA VAL A 99 -5.33 25.90 -8.48
C VAL A 99 -4.05 26.24 -9.24
N ARG A 100 -2.95 25.52 -9.00
CA ARG A 100 -1.68 25.66 -9.73
C ARG A 100 -1.89 25.53 -11.23
N ASN A 101 -2.53 24.44 -11.67
CA ASN A 101 -2.79 24.20 -13.10
C ASN A 101 -3.71 25.29 -13.69
N GLY A 102 -4.66 25.81 -12.93
CA GLY A 102 -5.51 26.93 -13.33
C GLY A 102 -4.71 28.21 -13.54
N ALA A 103 -3.83 28.54 -12.60
CA ALA A 103 -2.95 29.71 -12.68
C ALA A 103 -1.98 29.60 -13.87
N GLU A 104 -1.37 28.42 -14.10
CA GLU A 104 -0.53 28.16 -15.28
C GLU A 104 -1.28 28.39 -16.59
N ARG A 105 -2.51 27.86 -16.69
CA ARG A 105 -3.36 28.10 -17.87
C ARG A 105 -3.65 29.57 -18.06
N LEU A 106 -3.97 30.33 -17.01
CA LEU A 106 -4.21 31.77 -17.11
C LEU A 106 -2.96 32.52 -17.60
N ILE A 107 -1.78 32.18 -17.09
CA ILE A 107 -0.51 32.77 -17.55
C ILE A 107 -0.29 32.50 -19.04
N GLN A 108 -0.59 31.29 -19.49
CA GLN A 108 -0.42 30.90 -20.89
C GLN A 108 -1.46 31.57 -21.80
N THR A 109 -2.73 31.61 -21.39
CA THR A 109 -3.82 32.21 -22.17
C THR A 109 -3.65 33.72 -22.32
N TYR A 110 -3.25 34.41 -21.26
CA TYR A 110 -3.09 35.86 -21.25
C TYR A 110 -1.63 36.30 -21.41
N LYS A 111 -0.80 35.54 -22.13
CA LYS A 111 0.65 35.81 -22.28
C LYS A 111 0.95 37.25 -22.72
N ASP A 112 0.12 37.80 -23.61
CA ASP A 112 0.19 39.18 -24.10
C ASP A 112 -0.96 40.06 -23.56
N GLY A 113 -1.62 39.58 -22.51
CA GLY A 113 -2.77 40.23 -21.88
C GLY A 113 -2.38 41.28 -20.83
N PRO A 114 -3.38 41.81 -20.10
CA PRO A 114 -3.16 42.85 -19.09
C PRO A 114 -2.15 42.41 -18.02
N ARG A 115 -1.16 43.29 -17.75
CA ARG A 115 -0.04 42.99 -16.83
C ARG A 115 -0.51 42.61 -15.42
N ASN A 116 -1.56 43.24 -14.92
CA ASN A 116 -2.18 42.96 -13.62
C ASN A 116 -2.77 41.54 -13.53
N CYS A 117 -3.40 41.05 -14.58
CA CYS A 117 -3.94 39.68 -14.65
C CYS A 117 -2.80 38.65 -14.60
N LEU A 118 -1.73 38.89 -15.37
CA LEU A 118 -0.55 38.03 -15.40
C LEU A 118 0.18 37.99 -14.05
N GLU A 119 0.36 39.15 -13.41
CA GLU A 119 1.03 39.23 -12.11
C GLU A 119 0.23 38.51 -11.02
N SER A 120 -1.09 38.67 -11.02
CA SER A 120 -1.99 37.96 -10.10
C SER A 120 -1.91 36.45 -10.30
N ALA A 121 -1.94 35.99 -11.56
CA ALA A 121 -1.84 34.56 -11.88
C ALA A 121 -0.46 33.99 -11.48
N ARG A 122 0.64 34.71 -11.71
CA ARG A 122 1.99 34.31 -11.26
C ARG A 122 2.11 34.23 -9.75
N LYS A 123 1.54 35.20 -9.03
CA LYS A 123 1.49 35.16 -7.57
C LYS A 123 0.72 33.94 -7.08
N GLN A 124 -0.43 33.66 -7.67
CA GLN A 124 -1.25 32.50 -7.30
C GLN A 124 -0.54 31.18 -7.62
N LEU A 125 0.20 31.12 -8.73
CA LEU A 125 1.04 29.98 -9.08
C LEU A 125 2.09 29.70 -7.97
N GLY A 126 2.88 30.71 -7.60
CA GLY A 126 3.90 30.54 -6.57
C GLY A 126 3.34 30.17 -5.19
N VAL A 127 2.18 30.75 -4.81
CA VAL A 127 1.50 30.38 -3.56
C VAL A 127 1.02 28.92 -3.59
N ALA A 128 0.43 28.48 -4.70
CA ALA A 128 -0.03 27.10 -4.84
C ALA A 128 1.13 26.10 -4.80
N GLU A 129 2.26 26.40 -5.45
CA GLU A 129 3.47 25.57 -5.42
C GLU A 129 4.04 25.42 -4.01
N ALA A 130 4.14 26.51 -3.25
CA ALA A 130 4.59 26.48 -1.86
C ALA A 130 3.67 25.60 -0.99
N LYS A 131 2.34 25.75 -1.14
CA LYS A 131 1.36 24.94 -0.42
C LYS A 131 1.41 23.46 -0.81
N ILE A 132 1.59 23.15 -2.09
CA ILE A 132 1.79 21.78 -2.57
C ILE A 132 3.00 21.15 -1.89
N GLY A 133 4.13 21.87 -1.82
CA GLY A 133 5.33 21.42 -1.13
C GLY A 133 5.08 21.13 0.36
N PHE A 134 4.41 22.05 1.05
CA PHE A 134 4.04 21.89 2.45
C PHE A 134 3.12 20.69 2.70
N LEU A 135 2.06 20.53 1.91
CA LEU A 135 1.10 19.43 2.05
C LEU A 135 1.75 18.07 1.76
N ARG A 136 2.64 17.98 0.77
CA ARG A 136 3.43 16.77 0.51
C ARG A 136 4.33 16.40 1.68
N ASN A 137 4.99 17.39 2.29
CA ASN A 137 5.82 17.15 3.47
C ASN A 137 4.98 16.64 4.66
N GLN A 138 3.81 17.24 4.92
CA GLN A 138 2.91 16.76 5.97
C GLN A 138 2.43 15.33 5.71
N LEU A 139 2.08 15.01 4.46
CA LEU A 139 1.64 13.66 4.08
C LEU A 139 2.76 12.62 4.27
N ALA A 140 4.00 12.97 3.91
CA ALA A 140 5.15 12.11 4.15
C ALA A 140 5.35 11.88 5.65
N ARG A 141 5.34 12.95 6.46
CA ARG A 141 5.50 12.85 7.92
C ARG A 141 4.42 11.99 8.57
N LEU A 142 3.17 12.08 8.15
CA LEU A 142 2.08 11.24 8.71
C LEU A 142 2.20 9.77 8.31
N LYS A 143 2.62 9.48 7.07
CA LYS A 143 2.87 8.11 6.63
C LYS A 143 4.06 7.48 7.37
N HIS A 144 5.08 8.28 7.67
CA HIS A 144 6.25 7.85 8.45
C HIS A 144 6.00 7.85 9.96
N ALA A 145 5.11 8.69 10.51
CA ALA A 145 4.78 8.70 11.94
C ALA A 145 4.07 7.42 12.41
N GLY A 146 3.42 6.67 11.50
CA GLY A 146 2.96 5.31 11.78
C GLY A 146 4.05 4.24 11.71
N SER A 147 5.27 4.60 11.29
CA SER A 147 6.41 3.72 11.04
C SER A 147 7.59 3.98 12.00
N ASP A 148 7.79 5.23 12.40
CA ASP A 148 9.07 5.73 12.92
C ASP A 148 8.86 6.60 14.17
N ASP A 149 8.82 5.96 15.35
CA ASP A 149 9.07 6.63 16.64
C ASP A 149 10.58 6.67 16.97
N GLN A 150 11.44 6.42 15.99
CA GLN A 150 12.88 6.60 16.10
C GLN A 150 13.41 7.11 14.77
N THR A 151 13.80 8.39 14.76
CA THR A 151 15.03 8.95 14.14
C THR A 151 14.73 10.38 13.69
N LEU A 152 14.92 11.30 14.65
CA LEU A 152 15.27 12.67 14.35
C LEU A 152 16.56 12.70 13.49
N LEU A 153 16.70 13.77 12.70
CA LEU A 153 17.89 14.23 11.95
C LEU A 153 17.82 13.97 10.43
N SER A 154 17.36 14.98 9.70
CA SER A 154 17.89 15.33 8.36
C SER A 154 19.11 16.27 8.55
N PRO A 155 20.02 16.46 7.57
CA PRO A 155 19.71 17.14 6.29
C PRO A 155 20.36 16.58 5.00
N LEU A 156 19.70 16.86 3.87
CA LEU A 156 20.13 16.78 2.43
C LEU A 156 21.26 17.83 2.12
N PRO A 157 21.85 18.02 0.90
CA PRO A 157 21.71 17.38 -0.44
C PRO A 157 23.02 17.13 -1.25
N SER A 158 22.96 16.40 -2.39
CA SER A 158 23.72 16.77 -3.62
C SER A 158 23.36 15.94 -4.88
N ASN A 159 22.79 16.61 -5.87
CA ASN A 159 23.00 16.59 -7.34
C ASN A 159 23.32 15.29 -8.13
N GLY A 160 22.33 14.85 -8.93
CA GLY A 160 22.31 15.07 -10.41
C GLY A 160 22.92 14.02 -11.34
N VAL A 161 22.09 13.35 -12.16
CA VAL A 161 22.40 13.00 -13.58
C VAL A 161 21.11 12.93 -14.42
N LYS A 162 21.26 13.36 -15.69
CA LYS A 162 20.33 13.61 -16.81
C LYS A 162 19.60 12.39 -17.41
N LEU A 163 18.42 12.68 -18.00
CA LEU A 163 17.82 12.29 -19.31
C LEU A 163 18.21 10.90 -19.88
N THR A 164 17.29 10.05 -20.37
CA THR A 164 16.53 10.23 -21.63
C THR A 164 15.34 9.25 -21.76
N SER A 165 14.21 9.72 -22.30
CA SER A 165 13.19 8.92 -23.03
C SER A 165 13.38 9.10 -24.54
N PRO A 166 12.85 8.21 -25.43
CA PRO A 166 11.54 8.46 -26.08
C PRO A 166 10.72 7.16 -26.40
N THR A 167 9.39 7.14 -26.27
CA THR A 167 8.31 7.41 -27.26
C THR A 167 8.03 6.32 -28.32
N SER A 168 6.83 5.71 -28.27
CA SER A 168 5.84 5.44 -29.38
C SER A 168 4.87 4.33 -28.92
N ARG A 169 3.55 4.50 -28.71
CA ARG A 169 2.36 4.95 -29.48
C ARG A 169 1.68 3.82 -30.28
N GLN A 170 0.33 3.75 -30.13
CA GLN A 170 -0.70 3.02 -30.91
C GLN A 170 -0.94 1.56 -30.45
N HIS A 171 -2.13 0.93 -30.39
CA HIS A 171 -3.43 1.09 -31.07
C HIS A 171 -4.48 0.20 -30.33
N LEU A 172 -5.63 0.69 -29.86
CA LEU A 172 -7.03 0.42 -30.29
C LEU A 172 -7.53 -1.06 -30.37
N PHE A 173 -8.59 -1.35 -29.58
CA PHE A 173 -9.55 -2.50 -29.45
C PHE A 173 -10.18 -3.06 -30.78
N PRO A 174 -11.16 -4.02 -30.84
CA PRO A 174 -11.92 -4.84 -29.83
C PRO A 174 -12.24 -6.33 -30.25
N LEU A 175 -13.15 -6.99 -29.48
CA LEU A 175 -14.06 -8.13 -29.80
C LEU A 175 -13.54 -9.55 -29.48
N GLU A 176 -14.30 -10.55 -29.01
CA GLU A 176 -15.65 -10.78 -28.43
C GLU A 176 -15.67 -12.28 -28.01
N GLU A 177 -16.79 -12.75 -27.43
CA GLU A 177 -17.22 -14.15 -27.19
C GLU A 177 -16.70 -14.84 -25.90
N GLU A 178 -17.53 -14.97 -24.84
CA GLU A 178 -18.62 -15.93 -24.60
C GLU A 178 -18.13 -17.38 -24.37
N GLU A 179 -18.23 -17.88 -23.14
CA GLU A 179 -19.22 -18.90 -22.73
C GLU A 179 -18.92 -19.47 -21.33
N ASP A 180 -19.99 -19.99 -20.74
CA ASP A 180 -20.22 -20.49 -19.38
C ASP A 180 -19.28 -21.59 -18.86
N LEU A 181 -19.11 -21.68 -17.53
CA LEU A 181 -19.78 -22.69 -16.69
C LEU A 181 -19.22 -22.80 -15.26
N HIS A 182 -20.15 -23.15 -14.37
CA HIS A 182 -20.04 -23.76 -13.04
C HIS A 182 -19.85 -22.86 -11.81
N ALA A 183 -21.02 -22.49 -11.25
CA ALA A 183 -21.21 -22.23 -9.83
C ALA A 183 -20.79 -23.45 -9.00
N VAL A 184 -19.63 -23.37 -8.34
CA VAL A 184 -19.31 -24.22 -7.19
C VAL A 184 -19.92 -23.54 -5.97
N SER A 185 -21.02 -24.12 -5.48
CA SER A 185 -21.62 -23.78 -4.19
C SER A 185 -20.59 -24.04 -3.08
N MET A 186 -19.90 -22.98 -2.66
CA MET A 186 -19.02 -23.02 -1.51
C MET A 186 -19.88 -22.83 -0.26
N GLU A 187 -20.21 -23.94 0.41
CA GLU A 187 -20.79 -23.90 1.74
C GLU A 187 -19.81 -23.16 2.69
N PRO A 188 -20.24 -22.12 3.42
CA PRO A 188 -19.34 -21.33 4.26
C PRO A 188 -18.65 -22.19 5.33
N PRO A 189 -17.34 -22.00 5.60
CA PRO A 189 -16.55 -22.76 6.59
C PRO A 189 -17.16 -22.85 8.00
N LEU A 190 -18.09 -21.95 8.33
CA LEU A 190 -18.77 -21.88 9.62
C LEU A 190 -19.68 -23.09 9.88
N MET A 191 -20.29 -23.67 8.84
CA MET A 191 -21.18 -24.85 9.00
C MET A 191 -20.41 -26.11 9.38
N LEU A 192 -19.16 -26.24 8.91
CA LEU A 192 -18.27 -27.36 9.23
C LEU A 192 -17.75 -27.28 10.68
N LEU A 193 -17.55 -26.05 11.17
CA LEU A 193 -17.19 -25.79 12.56
C LEU A 193 -18.37 -26.10 13.51
N LEU A 194 -19.59 -25.72 13.12
CA LEU A 194 -20.79 -25.97 13.93
C LEU A 194 -21.13 -27.48 14.03
N ARG A 195 -20.93 -28.25 12.95
CA ARG A 195 -21.06 -29.72 12.98
C ARG A 195 -20.01 -30.38 13.88
N ARG A 196 -18.77 -29.90 13.86
CA ARG A 196 -17.70 -30.41 14.74
C ARG A 196 -17.96 -30.11 16.22
N VAL A 197 -18.42 -28.90 16.54
CA VAL A 197 -18.78 -28.53 17.91
C VAL A 197 -19.98 -29.34 18.41
N LYS A 198 -20.97 -29.62 17.55
CA LYS A 198 -22.14 -30.42 17.91
C LYS A 198 -21.80 -31.88 18.21
N LEU A 199 -20.78 -32.45 17.55
CA LEU A 199 -20.30 -33.82 17.83
C LEU A 199 -19.51 -33.94 19.14
N CYS A 200 -18.89 -32.85 19.62
CA CYS A 200 -18.18 -32.84 20.90
C CYS A 200 -19.12 -32.67 22.11
N LEU A 201 -20.34 -32.16 21.91
CA LEU A 201 -21.32 -31.92 22.99
C LEU A 201 -22.23 -33.13 23.29
N TYR A 202 -22.16 -34.20 22.50
CA TYR A 202 -22.97 -35.42 22.67
C TYR A 202 -22.11 -36.67 22.90
N ARG A 203 -20.91 -36.51 23.47
CA ARG A 203 -20.06 -37.63 23.89
C ARG A 203 -19.71 -37.54 25.36
#